data_AF-A0A7C1RZF5-F1
#
_entry.id   AF-A0A7C1RZF5-F1
#
_cell.length_a   1.000
_cell.length_b   1.000
_cell.length_c   1.000
_cell.angle_alpha   90.00
_cell.angle_beta   90.00
_cell.angle_gamma   90.00
#
_symmetry.space_group_name_H-M   'P 1'
#
loop_
_entity.id
_entity.type
_entity.pdbx_description
1 polymer ?
#
loop_
_entity_poly.entity_id
_entity_poly.type
_entity_poly.pdbx_seq_one_letter_code
_entity_poly.pdbx_strand_id
1 'polypeptide(L)'
;MKIIRFIQALYLSKRVFYALAIIAVFFLFSYWFHLFYPLGWLCTLVLSTALLIDIIALFRPKNALKADRLLPEKFSNSDLNTIPVSITNKYPFKIHIRAIDEIPVQFQKRDFSKEVEVEGHSVARFEYELRPVERGNYIFGKLNLYVNTRWNLAVRRYTFKKDQQVKVYPSFIQMKKYAFLAIDNKLSQHGLKKIRRIGHTMEFEQIKEYVTGDDVRTINWKATAKAANLMVNQYQDEKSQPIYSLIDASRVMKMPFNKLTLLDYAINSTLAFSNVALKKGDKTGLLTFSNGIQNHLAASSKKTHINTILEVLYNINTRFLDSDYGRLYAEVKRKITHRSLLLLYTNFEHISALKRQLPYLKALSKKHVLVVIFFENTEIKNLIDKPAENTPEIYHKTIAQKMDYDKKLMVKELEKNGIQTVLTSPEDLTVNTINKYLEIKARGIL
;
A
#
# COMPACT_ATOMS: atom_id res chain seq x y z
N MET A 1 29.47 -35.04 -10.19
CA MET A 1 28.35 -34.06 -10.16
C MET A 1 26.94 -34.66 -10.09
N LYS A 2 26.57 -35.71 -10.87
CA LYS A 2 25.20 -36.26 -10.86
C LYS A 2 24.76 -36.87 -9.51
N ILE A 3 25.65 -37.61 -8.84
CA ILE A 3 25.39 -38.23 -7.53
C ILE A 3 25.16 -37.17 -6.45
N ILE A 4 25.96 -36.10 -6.44
CA ILE A 4 25.81 -34.98 -5.49
C ILE A 4 24.42 -34.32 -5.66
N ARG A 5 23.98 -34.09 -6.90
CA ARG A 5 22.64 -33.54 -7.17
C ARG A 5 21.51 -34.48 -6.76
N PHE A 6 21.71 -35.79 -6.88
CA PHE A 6 20.76 -36.79 -6.42
C PHE A 6 20.63 -36.75 -4.88
N ILE A 7 21.76 -36.79 -4.16
CA ILE A 7 21.78 -36.74 -2.69
C ILE A 7 21.17 -35.42 -2.18
N GLN A 8 21.49 -34.28 -2.81
CA GLN A 8 20.92 -32.97 -2.45
C GLN A 8 19.41 -32.85 -2.70
N ALA A 9 18.83 -33.72 -3.52
CA ALA A 9 17.41 -33.72 -3.85
C ALA A 9 16.62 -34.79 -3.07
N LEU A 10 17.30 -35.79 -2.50
CA LEU A 10 16.66 -36.89 -1.77
C LEU A 10 16.52 -36.54 -0.28
N TYR A 11 15.31 -36.68 0.23
CA TYR A 11 14.96 -36.57 1.64
C TYR A 11 14.17 -37.81 2.05
N LEU A 12 14.19 -38.14 3.34
CA LEU A 12 13.38 -39.21 3.91
C LEU A 12 12.23 -38.60 4.72
N SER A 13 11.07 -39.23 4.67
CA SER A 13 9.91 -38.80 5.46
C SER A 13 10.07 -39.20 6.93
N LYS A 14 9.26 -38.58 7.80
CA LYS A 14 9.16 -38.98 9.22
C LYS A 14 8.76 -40.46 9.40
N ARG A 15 8.01 -41.04 8.44
CA ARG A 15 7.56 -42.44 8.51
C ARG A 15 8.71 -43.42 8.49
N VAL A 16 9.77 -43.13 7.72
CA VAL A 16 10.97 -43.98 7.67
C VAL A 16 11.63 -44.02 9.05
N PHE A 17 11.76 -42.87 9.72
CA PHE A 17 12.36 -42.80 11.05
C PHE A 17 11.50 -43.52 12.11
N TYR A 18 10.17 -43.43 12.04
CA TYR A 18 9.31 -44.21 12.93
C TYR A 18 9.39 -45.72 12.66
N ALA A 19 9.43 -46.13 11.40
CA ALA A 19 9.62 -47.54 11.04
C ALA A 19 10.97 -48.08 11.53
N LEU A 20 12.04 -47.31 11.38
CA LEU A 20 13.37 -47.65 11.91
C LEU A 20 13.36 -47.75 13.44
N ALA A 21 12.65 -46.85 14.15
CA ALA A 21 12.52 -46.93 15.60
C ALA A 21 11.78 -48.20 16.05
N ILE A 22 10.70 -48.58 15.36
CA ILE A 22 9.96 -49.83 15.64
C ILE A 22 10.84 -51.05 15.37
N ILE A 23 11.58 -51.06 14.26
CA ILE A 23 12.53 -52.13 13.93
C ILE A 23 13.62 -52.24 15.01
N ALA A 24 14.15 -51.11 15.48
CA ALA A 24 15.13 -51.09 16.57
C ALA A 24 14.56 -51.69 17.86
N VAL A 25 13.28 -51.42 18.17
CA VAL A 25 12.57 -52.02 19.30
C VAL A 25 12.46 -53.55 19.13
N PHE A 26 12.13 -54.06 17.94
CA PHE A 26 12.13 -55.51 17.69
C PHE A 26 13.50 -56.14 17.93
N PHE A 27 14.58 -55.51 17.47
CA PHE A 27 15.93 -56.00 17.75
C PHE A 27 16.27 -55.94 19.24
N LEU A 28 15.83 -54.91 19.97
CA LEU A 28 16.03 -54.82 21.42
C LEU A 28 15.31 -55.95 22.16
N PHE A 29 14.04 -56.20 21.85
CA PHE A 29 13.27 -57.29 22.50
C PHE A 29 13.70 -58.69 22.06
N SER A 30 14.45 -58.82 20.97
CA SER A 30 14.94 -60.10 20.49
C SER A 30 15.91 -60.80 21.46
N TYR A 31 16.49 -60.05 22.40
CA TYR A 31 17.30 -60.60 23.48
C TYR A 31 16.49 -61.50 24.42
N TRP A 32 15.27 -61.09 24.80
CA TRP A 32 14.40 -61.86 25.70
C TRP A 32 13.52 -62.84 24.95
N PHE A 33 13.10 -62.51 23.73
CA PHE A 33 12.22 -63.35 22.93
C PHE A 33 12.79 -63.54 21.53
N HIS A 34 13.37 -64.72 21.28
CA HIS A 34 14.07 -65.04 20.03
C HIS A 34 13.20 -64.90 18.76
N LEU A 35 11.87 -64.92 18.86
CA LEU A 35 10.95 -64.71 17.75
C LEU A 35 11.05 -63.30 17.12
N PHE A 36 11.42 -62.27 17.89
CA PHE A 36 11.53 -60.91 17.36
C PHE A 36 12.76 -60.69 16.46
N TYR A 37 13.78 -61.55 16.54
CA TYR A 37 14.97 -61.44 15.70
C TYR A 37 14.66 -61.61 14.19
N PRO A 38 14.04 -62.73 13.74
CA PRO A 38 13.67 -62.89 12.33
C PRO A 38 12.63 -61.85 11.88
N LEU A 39 11.71 -61.44 12.77
CA LEU A 39 10.73 -60.39 12.48
C LEU A 39 11.40 -59.03 12.22
N GLY A 40 12.40 -58.65 13.01
CA GLY A 40 13.17 -57.42 12.81
C GLY A 40 13.87 -57.38 11.45
N TRP A 41 14.51 -58.48 11.06
CA TRP A 41 15.14 -58.60 9.73
C TRP A 41 14.11 -58.59 8.59
N LEU A 42 12.98 -59.27 8.74
CA LEU A 42 11.89 -59.23 7.76
C LEU A 42 11.36 -57.80 7.58
N CYS A 43 11.07 -57.08 8.67
CA CYS A 43 10.62 -55.69 8.62
C CYS A 43 11.68 -54.77 7.98
N THR A 44 12.97 -55.02 8.23
CA THR A 44 14.07 -54.27 7.61
C THR A 44 14.12 -54.48 6.09
N LEU A 45 13.97 -55.72 5.63
CA LEU A 45 13.95 -56.04 4.20
C LEU A 45 12.73 -55.40 3.52
N VAL A 46 11.54 -55.50 4.14
CA VAL A 46 10.31 -54.85 3.65
C VAL A 46 10.47 -53.33 3.55
N LEU A 47 11.00 -52.68 4.59
CA LEU A 47 11.23 -51.24 4.57
C LEU A 47 12.26 -50.85 3.49
N SER A 48 13.35 -51.59 3.37
CA SER A 48 14.43 -51.30 2.41
C SER A 48 13.96 -51.45 0.96
N THR A 49 13.21 -52.53 0.68
CA THR A 49 12.61 -52.76 -0.64
C THR A 49 11.55 -51.72 -0.98
N ALA A 50 10.64 -51.40 -0.06
CA ALA A 50 9.64 -50.35 -0.26
C ALA A 50 10.28 -48.98 -0.48
N LEU A 51 11.30 -48.63 0.30
CA LEU A 51 12.05 -47.38 0.13
C LEU A 51 12.76 -47.32 -1.22
N LEU A 52 13.39 -48.41 -1.65
CA LEU A 52 14.08 -48.48 -2.94
C LEU A 52 13.10 -48.28 -4.11
N ILE A 53 11.94 -48.96 -4.06
CA ILE A 53 10.89 -48.80 -5.07
C ILE A 53 10.38 -47.34 -5.09
N ASP A 54 10.16 -46.72 -3.93
CA ASP A 54 9.69 -45.33 -3.82
C ASP A 54 10.72 -44.34 -4.41
N ILE A 55 12.00 -44.53 -4.10
CA ILE A 55 13.10 -43.74 -4.67
C ILE A 55 13.16 -43.91 -6.20
N ILE A 56 13.08 -45.13 -6.71
CA ILE A 56 13.11 -45.39 -8.15
C ILE A 56 11.90 -44.73 -8.83
N ALA A 57 10.70 -44.86 -8.26
CA ALA A 57 9.49 -44.25 -8.81
C ALA A 57 9.61 -42.72 -8.91
N LEU A 58 10.18 -42.07 -7.89
CA LEU A 58 10.37 -40.62 -7.88
C LEU A 58 11.51 -40.15 -8.78
N PHE A 59 12.60 -40.90 -8.95
CA PHE A 59 13.80 -40.42 -9.66
C PHE A 59 13.96 -40.94 -11.10
N ARG A 60 13.24 -42.00 -11.50
CA ARG A 60 13.28 -42.56 -12.86
C ARG A 60 12.85 -41.57 -13.95
N PRO A 61 11.70 -40.88 -13.86
CA PRO A 61 11.31 -39.92 -14.88
C PRO A 61 12.14 -38.63 -14.80
N LYS A 62 12.75 -38.26 -15.93
CA LYS A 62 13.41 -36.95 -16.11
C LYS A 62 12.35 -35.88 -16.30
N ASN A 63 12.48 -34.74 -15.63
CA ASN A 63 11.53 -33.62 -15.71
C ASN A 63 10.07 -33.99 -15.36
N ALA A 64 9.88 -34.82 -14.34
CA ALA A 64 8.57 -35.33 -13.94
C ALA A 64 7.64 -34.29 -13.29
N LEU A 65 8.16 -33.11 -12.98
CA LEU A 65 7.40 -32.00 -12.41
C LEU A 65 7.79 -30.71 -13.12
N LYS A 66 6.79 -29.88 -13.41
CA LYS A 66 6.98 -28.48 -13.80
C LYS A 66 6.17 -27.61 -12.85
N ALA A 67 6.75 -26.50 -12.41
CA ALA A 67 6.01 -25.52 -11.63
C ALA A 67 6.39 -24.10 -12.03
N ASP A 68 5.39 -23.23 -12.04
CA ASP A 68 5.52 -21.83 -12.40
C ASP A 68 4.82 -20.99 -11.32
N ARG A 69 5.61 -20.12 -10.66
CA ARG A 69 5.13 -19.02 -9.82
C ARG A 69 4.93 -17.80 -10.73
N LEU A 70 3.69 -17.35 -10.83
CA LEU A 70 3.30 -16.20 -11.65
C LEU A 70 3.24 -14.97 -10.74
N LEU A 71 4.30 -14.17 -10.76
CA LEU A 71 4.30 -12.88 -10.07
C LEU A 71 3.64 -11.83 -10.98
N PRO A 72 2.78 -10.95 -10.43
CA PRO A 72 2.31 -9.79 -11.17
C PRO A 72 3.47 -8.81 -11.43
N GLU A 73 3.31 -7.90 -12.38
CA GLU A 73 4.32 -6.89 -12.70
C GLU A 73 4.63 -5.95 -11.52
N LYS A 74 3.60 -5.65 -10.71
CA LYS A 74 3.66 -4.72 -9.59
C LYS A 74 2.81 -5.23 -8.44
N PHE A 75 3.31 -5.11 -7.21
CA PHE A 75 2.51 -5.27 -6.00
C PHE A 75 1.97 -3.93 -5.50
N SER A 76 0.81 -3.96 -4.87
CA SER A 76 0.13 -2.82 -4.24
C SER A 76 0.49 -2.79 -2.75
N ASN A 77 1.15 -1.72 -2.29
CA ASN A 77 1.50 -1.54 -0.89
C ASN A 77 0.26 -1.51 0.01
N SER A 78 0.34 -2.07 1.22
CA SER A 78 -0.76 -2.19 2.18
C SER A 78 -1.93 -3.10 1.77
N ASP A 79 -1.96 -3.64 0.56
CA ASP A 79 -3.06 -4.48 0.09
C ASP A 79 -2.66 -5.94 -0.02
N LEU A 80 -3.66 -6.83 -0.05
CA LEU A 80 -3.44 -8.24 -0.34
C LEU A 80 -3.16 -8.43 -1.83
N ASN A 81 -2.00 -9.01 -2.15
CA ASN A 81 -1.59 -9.33 -3.51
C ASN A 81 -1.60 -10.84 -3.68
N THR A 82 -2.43 -11.32 -4.60
CA THR A 82 -2.58 -12.75 -4.90
C THR A 82 -1.47 -13.23 -5.82
N ILE A 83 -0.86 -14.36 -5.46
CA ILE A 83 0.23 -15.00 -6.21
C ILE A 83 -0.23 -16.39 -6.63
N PRO A 84 -0.58 -16.59 -7.91
CA PRO A 84 -0.91 -17.91 -8.42
C PRO A 84 0.35 -18.75 -8.66
N VAL A 85 0.26 -20.02 -8.24
CA VAL A 85 1.27 -21.05 -8.51
C VAL A 85 0.59 -22.18 -9.26
N SER A 86 1.17 -22.53 -10.41
CA SER A 86 0.73 -23.69 -11.19
C SER A 86 1.75 -24.81 -11.08
N ILE A 87 1.26 -26.03 -10.88
CA ILE A 87 2.08 -27.25 -10.79
C ILE A 87 1.52 -28.26 -11.78
N THR A 88 2.38 -28.75 -12.68
CA THR A 88 2.07 -29.82 -13.62
C THR A 88 2.75 -31.10 -13.17
N ASN A 89 1.95 -32.11 -12.83
CA ASN A 89 2.41 -33.45 -12.56
C ASN A 89 2.58 -34.20 -13.88
N LYS A 90 3.80 -34.65 -14.18
CA LYS A 90 4.09 -35.52 -15.33
C LYS A 90 4.37 -36.97 -14.93
N TYR A 91 4.29 -37.30 -13.64
CA TYR A 91 4.26 -38.69 -13.19
C TYR A 91 2.95 -39.34 -13.63
N PRO A 92 2.95 -40.67 -13.88
CA PRO A 92 1.74 -41.42 -14.20
C PRO A 92 0.85 -41.68 -12.98
N PHE A 93 1.31 -41.33 -11.78
CA PHE A 93 0.62 -41.57 -10.52
C PHE A 93 0.38 -40.28 -9.74
N LYS A 94 -0.53 -40.37 -8.77
CA LYS A 94 -0.83 -39.30 -7.81
C LYS A 94 0.36 -39.00 -6.92
N ILE A 95 0.69 -37.73 -6.78
CA ILE A 95 1.75 -37.24 -5.89
C ILE A 95 1.17 -36.28 -4.85
N HIS A 96 1.79 -36.24 -3.66
CA HIS A 96 1.57 -35.15 -2.72
C HIS A 96 2.78 -34.23 -2.74
N ILE A 97 2.51 -32.94 -2.64
CA ILE A 97 3.50 -31.89 -2.80
C ILE A 97 3.37 -30.97 -1.61
N ARG A 98 4.48 -30.81 -0.89
CA ARG A 98 4.65 -29.70 0.05
C ARG A 98 5.43 -28.59 -0.64
N ALA A 99 4.73 -27.52 -0.99
CA ALA A 99 5.28 -26.33 -1.61
C ALA A 99 5.76 -25.35 -0.53
N ILE A 100 7.04 -24.98 -0.63
CA ILE A 100 7.67 -23.95 0.20
C ILE A 100 8.22 -22.89 -0.74
N ASP A 101 7.65 -21.71 -0.66
CA ASP A 101 8.08 -20.55 -1.43
C ASP A 101 9.02 -19.69 -0.57
N GLU A 102 10.22 -19.40 -1.09
CA GLU A 102 11.18 -18.50 -0.43
C GLU A 102 10.73 -17.05 -0.62
N ILE A 103 9.78 -16.66 0.23
CA ILE A 103 9.19 -15.31 0.24
C ILE A 103 10.23 -14.29 0.72
N PRO A 104 10.28 -13.08 0.12
CA PRO A 104 11.19 -12.01 0.55
C PRO A 104 11.07 -11.68 2.04
N VAL A 105 12.20 -11.35 2.67
CA VAL A 105 12.29 -11.07 4.13
C VAL A 105 11.35 -9.96 4.59
N GLN A 106 11.05 -9.00 3.72
CA GLN A 106 10.18 -7.85 3.99
C GLN A 106 8.75 -8.27 4.35
N PHE A 107 8.29 -9.44 3.92
CA PHE A 107 6.97 -9.95 4.30
C PHE A 107 6.95 -10.59 5.70
N GLN A 108 8.11 -10.87 6.30
CA GLN A 108 8.26 -11.54 7.60
C GLN A 108 7.51 -12.89 7.71
N LYS A 109 7.18 -13.53 6.59
CA LYS A 109 6.47 -14.80 6.53
C LYS A 109 7.47 -15.96 6.36
N ARG A 110 7.85 -16.60 7.47
CA ARG A 110 8.90 -17.64 7.51
C ARG A 110 8.38 -19.07 7.55
N ASP A 111 7.09 -19.24 7.80
CA ASP A 111 6.39 -20.50 8.03
C ASP A 111 5.52 -20.93 6.84
N PHE A 112 5.72 -20.31 5.67
CA PHE A 112 4.90 -20.61 4.51
C PHE A 112 5.13 -22.04 4.00
N SER A 113 4.06 -22.84 4.08
CA SER A 113 4.00 -24.19 3.52
C SER A 113 2.59 -24.44 3.00
N LYS A 114 2.48 -25.00 1.79
CA LYS A 114 1.20 -25.41 1.21
C LYS A 114 1.27 -26.85 0.77
N GLU A 115 0.31 -27.65 1.22
CA GLU A 115 0.18 -29.04 0.79
C GLU A 115 -0.84 -29.13 -0.34
N VAL A 116 -0.48 -29.84 -1.41
CA VAL A 116 -1.28 -30.00 -2.63
C VAL A 116 -1.16 -31.43 -3.12
N GLU A 117 -2.30 -32.03 -3.46
CA GLU A 117 -2.35 -33.33 -4.13
C GLU A 117 -2.57 -33.13 -5.62
N VAL A 118 -1.82 -33.86 -6.44
CA VAL A 118 -1.91 -33.73 -7.91
C VAL A 118 -2.01 -35.11 -8.51
N GLU A 119 -3.10 -35.39 -9.21
CA GLU A 119 -3.30 -36.66 -9.93
C GLU A 119 -2.27 -36.81 -11.07
N GLY A 120 -2.06 -38.05 -11.52
CA GLY A 120 -1.13 -38.35 -12.62
C GLY A 120 -1.49 -37.56 -13.89
N HIS A 121 -0.47 -37.04 -14.57
CA HIS A 121 -0.64 -36.24 -15.81
C HIS A 121 -1.59 -35.03 -15.71
N SER A 122 -1.83 -34.51 -14.50
CA SER A 122 -2.76 -33.40 -14.28
C SER A 122 -2.05 -32.11 -13.84
N VAL A 123 -2.81 -31.01 -13.82
CA VAL A 123 -2.34 -29.70 -13.38
C VAL A 123 -3.13 -29.29 -12.15
N ALA A 124 -2.43 -28.92 -11.09
CA ALA A 124 -3.01 -28.27 -9.92
C ALA A 124 -2.61 -26.79 -9.89
N ARG A 125 -3.52 -25.96 -9.38
CA ARG A 125 -3.27 -24.54 -9.14
C ARG A 125 -3.65 -24.23 -7.70
N PHE A 126 -2.82 -23.44 -7.05
CA PHE A 126 -3.16 -22.84 -5.78
C PHE A 126 -2.67 -21.40 -5.76
N GLU A 127 -3.30 -20.61 -4.91
CA GLU A 127 -2.99 -19.20 -4.77
C GLU A 127 -2.71 -18.92 -3.29
N TYR A 128 -1.86 -17.93 -3.06
CA TYR A 128 -1.65 -17.39 -1.72
C TYR A 128 -1.49 -15.88 -1.79
N GLU A 129 -1.78 -15.21 -0.68
CA GLU A 129 -1.77 -13.76 -0.60
C GLU A 129 -0.60 -13.28 0.23
N LEU A 130 -0.01 -12.16 -0.21
CA LEU A 130 0.99 -11.41 0.54
C LEU A 130 0.61 -9.93 0.62
N ARG A 131 0.78 -9.36 1.81
CA ARG A 131 0.58 -7.92 2.06
C ARG A 131 1.94 -7.25 2.29
N PRO A 132 2.49 -6.52 1.32
CA PRO A 132 3.70 -5.76 1.54
C PRO A 132 3.39 -4.52 2.39
N VAL A 133 4.31 -4.21 3.30
CA VAL A 133 4.21 -3.04 4.19
C VAL A 133 5.28 -1.98 3.91
N GLU A 134 6.24 -2.30 3.04
CA GLU A 134 7.27 -1.37 2.59
C GLU A 134 7.25 -1.32 1.07
N ARG A 135 7.47 -0.13 0.50
CA ARG A 135 7.69 0.03 -0.94
C ARG A 135 9.13 -0.35 -1.28
N GLY A 136 9.35 -0.81 -2.51
CA GLY A 136 10.69 -1.13 -2.98
C GLY A 136 10.72 -2.21 -4.06
N ASN A 137 11.88 -2.82 -4.24
CA ASN A 137 12.07 -3.97 -5.13
C ASN A 137 12.28 -5.23 -4.29
N TYR A 138 11.44 -6.24 -4.48
CA TYR A 138 11.46 -7.49 -3.73
C TYR A 138 11.95 -8.62 -4.62
N ILE A 139 12.86 -9.42 -4.09
CA ILE A 139 13.45 -10.55 -4.82
C ILE A 139 12.97 -11.83 -4.15
N PHE A 140 12.13 -12.57 -4.86
CA PHE A 140 11.70 -13.89 -4.42
C PHE A 140 12.82 -14.90 -4.64
N GLY A 141 13.03 -15.73 -3.64
CA GLY A 141 13.93 -16.87 -3.76
C GLY A 141 13.30 -17.99 -4.60
N LYS A 142 13.72 -19.21 -4.31
CA LYS A 142 13.27 -20.42 -5.00
C LYS A 142 11.87 -20.85 -4.56
N LEU A 143 11.11 -21.36 -5.52
CA LEU A 143 9.96 -22.20 -5.25
C LEU A 143 10.43 -23.64 -5.05
N ASN A 144 10.43 -24.12 -3.81
CA ASN A 144 10.85 -25.47 -3.44
C ASN A 144 9.62 -26.39 -3.32
N LEU A 145 9.59 -27.46 -4.11
CA LEU A 145 8.52 -28.46 -4.07
C LEU A 145 9.08 -29.78 -3.56
N TYR A 146 8.56 -30.26 -2.43
CA TYR A 146 8.89 -31.56 -1.86
C TYR A 146 7.82 -32.56 -2.26
N VAL A 147 8.17 -33.49 -3.15
CA VAL A 147 7.24 -34.45 -3.75
C VAL A 147 7.43 -35.81 -3.10
N ASN A 148 6.32 -36.45 -2.72
CA ASN A 148 6.29 -37.83 -2.28
C ASN A 148 5.16 -38.60 -2.98
N THR A 149 5.26 -39.92 -2.94
CA THR A 149 4.21 -40.83 -3.41
C THR A 149 3.19 -41.09 -2.30
N ARG A 150 2.19 -41.95 -2.55
CA ARG A 150 1.25 -42.43 -1.52
C ARG A 150 1.94 -43.16 -0.36
N TRP A 151 3.08 -43.83 -0.61
CA TRP A 151 3.82 -44.53 0.44
C TRP A 151 4.49 -43.55 1.40
N ASN A 152 4.89 -42.37 0.88
CA ASN A 152 5.49 -41.30 1.66
C ASN A 152 6.71 -41.81 2.46
N LEU A 153 7.64 -42.52 1.80
CA LEU A 153 8.90 -42.97 2.41
C LEU A 153 10.04 -42.07 1.93
N ALA A 154 10.17 -41.91 0.62
CA ALA A 154 11.11 -41.02 -0.02
C ALA A 154 10.45 -39.69 -0.43
N VAL A 155 11.22 -38.62 -0.36
CA VAL A 155 10.82 -37.27 -0.75
C VAL A 155 11.84 -36.73 -1.74
N ARG A 156 11.38 -36.28 -2.90
CA ARG A 156 12.22 -35.63 -3.92
C ARG A 156 11.98 -34.13 -3.91
N ARG A 157 13.03 -33.34 -3.71
CA ARG A 157 13.00 -31.88 -3.80
C ARG A 157 13.22 -31.42 -5.24
N TYR A 158 12.33 -30.56 -5.70
CA TYR A 158 12.45 -29.77 -6.92
C TYR A 158 12.57 -28.29 -6.58
N THR A 159 13.27 -27.54 -7.42
CA THR A 159 13.51 -26.10 -7.23
C THR A 159 13.20 -25.38 -8.53
N PHE A 160 12.32 -24.39 -8.48
CA PHE A 160 11.91 -23.58 -9.63
C PHE A 160 12.05 -22.08 -9.36
N LYS A 161 12.05 -21.30 -10.44
CA LYS A 161 11.89 -19.82 -10.43
C LYS A 161 12.74 -19.09 -9.38
N LYS A 162 14.06 -19.12 -9.54
CA LYS A 162 14.99 -18.40 -8.67
C LYS A 162 15.04 -16.91 -9.03
N ASP A 163 15.19 -16.06 -8.02
CA ASP A 163 15.52 -14.62 -8.13
C ASP A 163 14.51 -13.79 -8.96
N GLN A 164 13.22 -14.13 -8.91
CA GLN A 164 12.20 -13.31 -9.57
C GLN A 164 11.98 -12.01 -8.81
N GLN A 165 11.95 -10.89 -9.53
CA GLN A 165 11.80 -9.56 -8.94
C GLN A 165 10.38 -9.03 -9.12
N VAL A 166 9.87 -8.34 -8.11
CA VAL A 166 8.61 -7.60 -8.18
C VAL A 166 8.74 -6.27 -7.45
N LYS A 167 8.25 -5.20 -8.08
CA LYS A 167 8.24 -3.86 -7.48
C LYS A 167 6.97 -3.66 -6.69
N VAL A 168 7.08 -3.16 -5.46
CA VAL A 168 5.96 -2.75 -4.63
C VAL A 168 5.70 -1.26 -4.80
N TYR A 169 4.62 -0.93 -5.49
CA TYR A 169 4.16 0.43 -5.72
C TYR A 169 3.22 0.92 -4.62
N PRO A 170 2.99 2.23 -4.51
CA PRO A 170 1.88 2.76 -3.72
C PRO A 170 0.56 2.08 -4.06
N SER A 171 -0.39 2.12 -3.13
CA SER A 171 -1.64 1.35 -3.21
C SER A 171 -2.50 1.76 -4.42
N PHE A 172 -2.34 1.05 -5.54
CA PHE A 172 -3.15 1.27 -6.73
C PHE A 172 -4.52 0.58 -6.62
N ILE A 173 -4.66 -0.44 -5.76
CA ILE A 173 -5.94 -1.07 -5.46
C ILE A 173 -6.83 -0.07 -4.70
N GLN A 174 -6.32 0.58 -3.65
CA GLN A 174 -7.08 1.62 -2.95
C GLN A 174 -7.35 2.83 -3.86
N MET A 175 -6.38 3.25 -4.67
CA MET A 175 -6.58 4.31 -5.67
C MET A 175 -7.77 4.02 -6.59
N LYS A 176 -7.90 2.78 -7.08
CA LYS A 176 -9.05 2.37 -7.92
C LYS A 176 -10.35 2.33 -7.10
N LYS A 177 -10.32 1.76 -5.89
CA LYS A 177 -11.46 1.70 -4.96
C LYS A 177 -12.04 3.07 -4.66
N TYR A 178 -11.22 4.03 -4.22
CA TYR A 178 -11.69 5.37 -3.88
C TYR A 178 -12.15 6.17 -5.10
N ALA A 179 -11.50 6.00 -6.25
CA ALA A 179 -11.98 6.63 -7.48
C ALA A 179 -13.35 6.12 -7.91
N PHE A 180 -13.65 4.83 -7.70
CA PHE A 180 -14.98 4.28 -7.93
C PHE A 180 -16.02 4.93 -6.99
N LEU A 181 -15.72 4.98 -5.69
CA LEU A 181 -16.60 5.59 -4.69
C LEU A 181 -16.88 7.09 -4.93
N ALA A 182 -15.88 7.83 -5.42
CA ALA A 182 -15.97 9.27 -5.73
C ALA A 182 -16.76 9.62 -7.01
N ILE A 183 -16.92 8.65 -7.92
CA ILE A 183 -17.72 8.82 -9.13
C ILE A 183 -19.20 8.58 -8.83
N ASP A 184 -19.51 7.52 -8.09
CA ASP A 184 -20.90 7.04 -7.88
C ASP A 184 -21.73 7.91 -6.92
N ASN A 185 -21.21 9.07 -6.47
CA ASN A 185 -21.75 9.89 -5.37
C ASN A 185 -22.10 9.09 -4.08
N LYS A 186 -21.76 7.78 -3.99
CA LYS A 186 -22.01 6.89 -2.85
C LYS A 186 -21.14 7.19 -1.64
N LEU A 187 -20.14 8.07 -1.77
CA LEU A 187 -19.48 8.69 -0.62
C LEU A 187 -20.48 9.39 0.32
N SER A 188 -21.63 9.84 -0.19
CA SER A 188 -22.77 10.34 0.60
C SER A 188 -23.24 9.35 1.68
N GLN A 189 -23.15 8.04 1.42
CA GLN A 189 -23.75 7.00 2.26
C GLN A 189 -22.87 6.55 3.44
N HIS A 190 -21.59 6.96 3.50
CA HIS A 190 -20.69 6.72 4.64
C HIS A 190 -20.56 7.97 5.55
N GLY A 191 -21.65 8.74 5.72
CA GLY A 191 -21.70 9.86 6.67
C GLY A 191 -21.44 11.27 6.12
N LEU A 192 -21.65 11.52 4.82
CA LEU A 192 -21.41 12.84 4.22
C LEU A 192 -22.69 13.66 4.04
N LYS A 193 -22.67 14.89 4.58
CA LYS A 193 -23.69 15.92 4.35
C LYS A 193 -23.61 16.42 2.90
N LYS A 194 -24.77 16.53 2.23
CA LYS A 194 -24.93 17.21 0.94
C LYS A 194 -24.68 18.71 1.14
N ILE A 195 -23.55 19.23 0.68
CA ILE A 195 -23.22 20.66 0.79
C ILE A 195 -23.72 21.37 -0.47
N ARG A 196 -24.53 22.43 -0.27
CA ARG A 196 -25.03 23.30 -1.34
C ARG A 196 -23.87 24.11 -1.91
N ARG A 197 -23.77 24.19 -3.24
CA ARG A 197 -22.72 24.94 -3.94
C ARG A 197 -22.97 26.44 -3.76
N ILE A 198 -22.02 27.17 -3.19
CA ILE A 198 -22.10 28.63 -2.98
C ILE A 198 -20.77 29.20 -3.46
N GLY A 199 -20.74 29.85 -4.63
CA GLY A 199 -19.55 30.48 -5.20
C GLY A 199 -19.32 30.13 -6.67
N HIS A 200 -19.05 31.14 -7.49
CA HIS A 200 -18.73 31.01 -8.92
C HIS A 200 -17.27 31.44 -9.14
N THR A 201 -16.35 30.48 -9.26
CA THR A 201 -15.03 30.75 -9.87
C THR A 201 -15.23 30.64 -11.38
N MET A 202 -15.43 31.79 -12.01
CA MET A 202 -15.91 31.94 -13.37
C MET A 202 -14.75 32.41 -14.27
N GLU A 203 -14.37 31.61 -15.26
CA GLU A 203 -13.42 31.92 -16.32
C GLU A 203 -14.15 32.64 -17.47
N PHE A 204 -13.55 33.70 -18.02
CA PHE A 204 -14.14 34.40 -19.17
C PHE A 204 -14.20 33.46 -20.38
N GLU A 205 -15.41 33.25 -20.92
CA GLU A 205 -15.63 32.40 -22.08
C GLU A 205 -15.66 33.24 -23.36
N GLN A 206 -16.57 34.22 -23.41
CA GLN A 206 -16.76 35.10 -24.57
C GLN A 206 -17.55 36.35 -24.20
N ILE A 207 -17.59 37.33 -25.11
CA ILE A 207 -18.55 38.44 -25.04
C ILE A 207 -19.70 38.09 -25.95
N LYS A 208 -20.94 38.11 -25.42
CA LYS A 208 -22.16 37.91 -26.20
C LYS A 208 -23.06 39.14 -26.12
N GLU A 209 -24.03 39.22 -27.01
CA GLU A 209 -25.11 40.20 -26.91
C GLU A 209 -25.99 39.89 -25.69
N TYR A 210 -26.43 40.95 -25.00
CA TYR A 210 -27.30 40.85 -23.83
C TYR A 210 -28.65 40.27 -24.22
N VAL A 211 -29.07 39.21 -23.51
CA VAL A 211 -30.42 38.66 -23.61
C VAL A 211 -31.15 38.89 -22.29
N THR A 212 -32.45 39.17 -22.36
CA THR A 212 -33.31 39.33 -21.18
C THR A 212 -33.19 38.11 -20.26
N GLY A 213 -32.64 38.32 -19.06
CA GLY A 213 -32.33 37.27 -18.08
C GLY A 213 -30.85 37.17 -17.73
N ASP A 214 -29.95 37.78 -18.50
CA ASP A 214 -28.53 37.90 -18.14
C ASP A 214 -28.32 38.90 -16.98
N ASP A 215 -27.33 38.65 -16.13
CA ASP A 215 -27.01 39.52 -14.99
C ASP A 215 -26.41 40.85 -15.48
N VAL A 216 -27.09 41.96 -15.19
CA VAL A 216 -26.67 43.33 -15.52
C VAL A 216 -25.28 43.70 -14.95
N ARG A 217 -24.80 43.02 -13.91
CA ARG A 217 -23.44 43.23 -13.37
C ARG A 217 -22.34 42.74 -14.29
N THR A 218 -22.67 41.89 -15.26
CA THR A 218 -21.71 41.31 -16.22
C THR A 218 -21.60 42.12 -17.51
N ILE A 219 -22.28 43.27 -17.61
CA ILE A 219 -22.24 44.15 -18.80
C ILE A 219 -20.81 44.63 -19.06
N ASN A 220 -20.34 44.44 -20.29
CA ASN A 220 -19.06 44.91 -20.75
C ASN A 220 -19.24 46.26 -21.45
N TRP A 221 -19.17 47.36 -20.68
CA TRP A 221 -19.34 48.72 -21.19
C TRP A 221 -18.39 49.07 -22.35
N LYS A 222 -17.17 48.51 -22.35
CA LYS A 222 -16.19 48.75 -23.42
C LYS A 222 -16.57 48.08 -24.74
N ALA A 223 -17.18 46.88 -24.68
CA ALA A 223 -17.68 46.19 -25.85
C ALA A 223 -19.00 46.82 -26.34
N THR A 224 -19.90 47.17 -25.42
CA THR A 224 -21.17 47.88 -25.72
C THR A 224 -20.92 49.18 -26.49
N ALA A 225 -19.93 49.99 -26.07
CA ALA A 225 -19.60 51.24 -26.74
C ALA A 225 -19.12 51.07 -28.19
N LYS A 226 -18.64 49.89 -28.57
CA LYS A 226 -18.16 49.59 -29.94
C LYS A 226 -19.21 48.92 -30.81
N ALA A 227 -20.06 48.09 -30.22
CA ALA A 227 -21.03 47.27 -30.95
C ALA A 227 -22.40 47.95 -31.15
N ALA A 228 -22.63 49.13 -30.55
CA ALA A 228 -23.90 49.87 -30.51
C ALA A 228 -25.09 49.11 -29.85
N ASN A 229 -24.90 47.84 -29.47
CA ASN A 229 -25.83 47.02 -28.71
C ASN A 229 -25.23 46.63 -27.34
N LEU A 230 -26.08 46.29 -26.37
CA LEU A 230 -25.66 45.85 -25.04
C LEU A 230 -24.89 44.53 -25.12
N MET A 231 -23.64 44.53 -24.64
CA MET A 231 -22.77 43.36 -24.61
C MET A 231 -22.52 42.91 -23.16
N VAL A 232 -22.54 41.60 -22.91
CA VAL A 232 -22.24 40.98 -21.61
C VAL A 232 -21.05 40.04 -21.70
N ASN A 233 -20.23 40.03 -20.65
CA ASN A 233 -19.20 39.01 -20.47
C ASN A 233 -19.88 37.71 -20.04
N GLN A 234 -19.81 36.68 -20.89
CA GLN A 234 -20.18 35.33 -20.52
C GLN A 234 -19.00 34.67 -19.84
N TYR A 235 -19.26 34.15 -18.63
CA TYR A 235 -18.28 33.39 -17.88
C TYR A 235 -18.73 31.93 -17.75
N GLN A 236 -17.77 31.02 -17.83
CA GLN A 236 -17.94 29.58 -17.63
C GLN A 236 -17.23 29.18 -16.34
N ASP A 237 -17.75 28.20 -15.60
CA ASP A 237 -17.04 27.65 -14.44
C ASP A 237 -15.63 27.18 -14.85
N GLU A 238 -14.59 27.61 -14.11
CA GLU A 238 -13.22 27.15 -14.34
C GLU A 238 -13.17 25.62 -14.15
N LYS A 239 -13.01 24.88 -15.25
CA LYS A 239 -13.12 23.41 -15.25
C LYS A 239 -11.90 22.69 -14.70
N SER A 240 -10.77 23.39 -14.49
CA SER A 240 -9.47 22.73 -14.27
C SER A 240 -8.54 23.47 -13.31
N GLN A 241 -8.89 23.40 -12.02
CA GLN A 241 -8.12 24.05 -10.96
C GLN A 241 -6.82 23.28 -10.66
N PRO A 242 -5.67 23.95 -10.44
CA PRO A 242 -4.43 23.30 -10.04
C PRO A 242 -4.44 22.92 -8.57
N ILE A 243 -4.12 21.65 -8.30
CA ILE A 243 -4.02 21.07 -6.96
C ILE A 243 -2.66 20.41 -6.80
N TYR A 244 -1.96 20.74 -5.72
CA TYR A 244 -0.66 20.17 -5.40
C TYR A 244 -0.71 19.43 -4.07
N SER A 245 -0.28 18.18 -4.09
CA SER A 245 0.06 17.45 -2.87
C SER A 245 1.49 17.81 -2.46
N LEU A 246 1.65 18.40 -1.27
CA LEU A 246 2.93 18.70 -0.67
C LEU A 246 3.21 17.63 0.38
N ILE A 247 4.20 16.76 0.16
CA ILE A 247 4.49 15.64 1.06
C ILE A 247 5.79 15.94 1.82
N ASP A 248 5.68 16.00 3.14
CA ASP A 248 6.84 15.99 4.03
C ASP A 248 7.45 14.58 4.06
N ALA A 249 8.74 14.47 3.75
CA ALA A 249 9.52 13.23 3.76
C ALA A 249 10.61 13.25 4.86
N SER A 250 10.47 14.10 5.87
CA SER A 250 11.35 14.18 7.04
C SER A 250 11.09 13.10 8.08
N ARG A 251 11.88 13.10 9.16
CA ARG A 251 11.79 12.13 10.26
C ARG A 251 10.43 12.05 10.94
N VAL A 252 9.67 13.14 11.01
CA VAL A 252 8.34 13.15 11.69
C VAL A 252 7.30 12.28 10.97
N MET A 253 7.54 11.96 9.70
CA MET A 253 6.68 11.10 8.88
C MET A 253 7.11 9.62 8.90
N LYS A 254 8.21 9.29 9.59
CA LYS A 254 8.70 7.90 9.77
C LYS A 254 7.97 7.15 10.88
N MET A 255 7.13 7.83 11.67
CA MET A 255 6.35 7.20 12.74
C MET A 255 5.57 6.00 12.18
N PRO A 256 5.74 4.79 12.75
CA PRO A 256 5.02 3.61 12.31
C PRO A 256 3.59 3.61 12.85
N PHE A 257 2.69 3.05 12.06
CA PHE A 257 1.27 2.87 12.35
C PHE A 257 0.77 1.65 11.58
N ASN A 258 0.24 0.63 12.28
CA ASN A 258 -0.24 -0.62 11.65
C ASN A 258 0.76 -1.23 10.63
N LYS A 259 2.05 -1.20 10.99
CA LYS A 259 3.22 -1.66 10.20
C LYS A 259 3.61 -0.80 8.99
N LEU A 260 2.89 0.29 8.72
CA LEU A 260 3.20 1.28 7.67
C LEU A 260 3.74 2.56 8.31
N THR A 261 4.47 3.38 7.59
CA THR A 261 4.83 4.73 8.07
C THR A 261 3.74 5.75 7.73
N LEU A 262 3.67 6.87 8.47
CA LEU A 262 2.79 7.99 8.11
C LEU A 262 3.05 8.49 6.68
N LEU A 263 4.31 8.45 6.22
CA LEU A 263 4.66 8.76 4.84
C LEU A 263 3.96 7.81 3.85
N ASP A 264 3.88 6.52 4.15
CA ASP A 264 3.24 5.54 3.27
C ASP A 264 1.74 5.81 3.12
N TYR A 265 1.08 6.20 4.23
CA TYR A 265 -0.30 6.66 4.19
C TYR A 265 -0.46 7.94 3.36
N ALA A 266 0.42 8.94 3.54
CA ALA A 266 0.41 10.17 2.75
C ALA A 266 0.61 9.92 1.26
N ILE A 267 1.49 8.99 0.90
CA ILE A 267 1.76 8.58 -0.48
C ILE A 267 0.54 7.87 -1.08
N ASN A 268 -0.05 6.92 -0.36
CA ASN A 268 -1.25 6.20 -0.81
C ASN A 268 -2.45 7.17 -0.98
N SER A 269 -2.63 8.07 -0.02
CA SER A 269 -3.66 9.12 -0.07
C SER A 269 -3.44 10.05 -1.25
N THR A 270 -2.19 10.50 -1.49
CA THR A 270 -1.86 11.35 -2.63
C THR A 270 -2.19 10.66 -3.96
N LEU A 271 -1.81 9.38 -4.14
CA LEU A 271 -2.13 8.66 -5.37
C LEU A 271 -3.65 8.55 -5.59
N ALA A 272 -4.38 8.13 -4.56
CA ALA A 272 -5.83 8.00 -4.62
C ALA A 272 -6.51 9.34 -4.90
N PHE A 273 -6.11 10.38 -4.18
CA PHE A 273 -6.58 11.75 -4.34
C PHE A 273 -6.33 12.26 -5.77
N SER A 274 -5.09 12.15 -6.27
CA SER A 274 -4.73 12.61 -7.62
C SER A 274 -5.56 11.90 -8.69
N ASN A 275 -5.82 10.59 -8.55
CA ASN A 275 -6.68 9.87 -9.48
C ASN A 275 -8.13 10.39 -9.44
N VAL A 276 -8.67 10.70 -8.25
CA VAL A 276 -10.01 11.28 -8.11
C VAL A 276 -10.08 12.68 -8.74
N ALA A 277 -9.13 13.55 -8.43
CA ALA A 277 -9.07 14.92 -8.94
C ALA A 277 -8.91 14.96 -10.47
N LEU A 278 -8.02 14.13 -11.05
CA LEU A 278 -7.88 13.99 -12.50
C LEU A 278 -9.17 13.52 -13.17
N LYS A 279 -9.89 12.56 -12.57
CA LYS A 279 -11.19 12.10 -13.09
C LYS A 279 -12.28 13.16 -12.99
N LYS A 280 -12.16 14.10 -12.04
CA LYS A 280 -13.06 15.26 -11.88
C LYS A 280 -12.65 16.48 -12.74
N GLY A 281 -11.61 16.36 -13.57
CA GLY A 281 -11.18 17.40 -14.52
C GLY A 281 -10.11 18.37 -14.00
N ASP A 282 -9.66 18.22 -12.74
CA ASP A 282 -8.68 19.11 -12.14
C ASP A 282 -7.24 18.75 -12.53
N LYS A 283 -6.32 19.71 -12.42
CA LYS A 283 -4.89 19.49 -12.67
C LYS A 283 -4.26 19.05 -11.36
N THR A 284 -3.49 17.97 -11.38
CA THR A 284 -2.85 17.45 -10.18
C THR A 284 -1.34 17.52 -10.33
N GLY A 285 -0.67 18.05 -9.32
CA GLY A 285 0.78 18.13 -9.19
C GLY A 285 1.23 17.61 -7.83
N LEU A 286 2.54 17.43 -7.68
CA LEU A 286 3.14 16.87 -6.47
C LEU A 286 4.44 17.61 -6.17
N LEU A 287 4.71 17.89 -4.90
CA LEU A 287 5.99 18.35 -4.43
C LEU A 287 6.35 17.61 -3.15
N THR A 288 7.60 17.17 -3.04
CA THR A 288 8.11 16.43 -1.88
C THR A 288 9.30 17.17 -1.29
N PHE A 289 9.35 17.28 0.02
CA PHE A 289 10.39 18.05 0.71
C PHE A 289 10.82 17.39 2.01
N SER A 290 12.03 17.71 2.45
CA SER A 290 12.62 17.34 3.74
C SER A 290 13.53 18.50 4.14
N ASN A 291 14.85 18.31 4.28
CA ASN A 291 15.84 19.40 4.41
C ASN A 291 16.04 20.25 3.13
N GLY A 292 15.21 20.00 2.12
CA GLY A 292 15.24 20.62 0.79
C GLY A 292 14.17 19.96 -0.09
N ILE A 293 13.99 20.50 -1.29
CA ILE A 293 13.06 19.96 -2.28
C ILE A 293 13.67 18.69 -2.90
N GLN A 294 12.91 17.60 -2.91
CA GLN A 294 13.36 16.33 -3.49
C GLN A 294 12.78 16.13 -4.90
N ASN A 295 11.47 16.30 -5.04
CA ASN A 295 10.77 16.16 -6.31
C ASN A 295 9.76 17.28 -6.46
N HIS A 296 9.60 17.77 -7.68
CA HIS A 296 8.51 18.66 -8.07
C HIS A 296 7.96 18.23 -9.42
N LEU A 297 6.67 17.90 -9.43
CA LEU A 297 5.90 17.54 -10.60
C LEU A 297 4.81 18.59 -10.80
N ALA A 298 4.92 19.33 -11.91
CA ALA A 298 3.98 20.39 -12.25
C ALA A 298 2.57 19.82 -12.51
N ALA A 299 1.54 20.60 -12.17
CA ALA A 299 0.17 20.13 -12.28
C ALA A 299 -0.26 19.90 -13.75
N SER A 300 -0.82 18.72 -14.02
CA SER A 300 -1.37 18.37 -15.33
C SER A 300 -2.74 17.72 -15.22
N SER A 301 -3.59 17.91 -16.23
CA SER A 301 -4.90 17.26 -16.36
C SER A 301 -4.86 16.02 -17.28
N LYS A 302 -3.70 15.68 -17.84
CA LYS A 302 -3.56 14.50 -18.73
C LYS A 302 -3.85 13.22 -17.94
N LYS A 303 -4.72 12.36 -18.45
CA LYS A 303 -5.05 11.07 -17.79
C LYS A 303 -3.82 10.18 -17.55
N THR A 304 -2.84 10.22 -18.45
CA THR A 304 -1.57 9.48 -18.32
C THR A 304 -0.66 10.02 -17.21
N HIS A 305 -0.92 11.23 -16.70
CA HIS A 305 -0.13 11.86 -15.65
C HIS A 305 -0.17 11.08 -14.34
N ILE A 306 -1.23 10.30 -14.10
CA ILE A 306 -1.32 9.43 -12.92
C ILE A 306 -0.18 8.40 -12.86
N ASN A 307 0.29 7.91 -14.01
CA ASN A 307 1.41 6.99 -14.07
C ASN A 307 2.72 7.70 -13.71
N THR A 308 2.90 8.95 -14.13
CA THR A 308 4.06 9.77 -13.73
C THR A 308 4.04 10.04 -12.22
N ILE A 309 2.88 10.38 -11.65
CA ILE A 309 2.69 10.53 -10.21
C ILE A 309 3.05 9.23 -9.49
N LEU A 310 2.54 8.09 -9.96
CA LEU A 310 2.80 6.76 -9.40
C LEU A 310 4.31 6.44 -9.34
N GLU A 311 5.05 6.70 -10.43
CA GLU A 311 6.49 6.44 -10.49
C GLU A 311 7.29 7.40 -9.60
N VAL A 312 6.89 8.68 -9.47
CA VAL A 312 7.52 9.60 -8.53
C VAL A 312 7.28 9.12 -7.10
N LEU A 313 6.03 8.81 -6.75
CA LEU A 313 5.63 8.35 -5.42
C LEU A 313 6.32 7.04 -5.00
N TYR A 314 6.56 6.13 -5.95
CA TYR A 314 7.29 4.88 -5.72
C TYR A 314 8.71 5.13 -5.17
N ASN A 315 9.38 6.17 -5.66
CA ASN A 315 10.77 6.48 -5.31
C ASN A 315 10.93 7.34 -4.04
N ILE A 316 9.82 7.75 -3.40
CA ILE A 316 9.88 8.57 -2.18
C ILE A 316 10.16 7.69 -0.96
N ASN A 317 11.19 8.09 -0.22
CA ASN A 317 11.57 7.50 1.06
C ASN A 317 11.74 8.58 2.13
N THR A 318 11.55 8.20 3.39
CA THR A 318 11.83 9.09 4.54
C THR A 318 13.32 9.37 4.64
N ARG A 319 13.65 10.61 5.01
CA ARG A 319 15.00 11.03 5.41
C ARG A 319 15.04 11.27 6.91
N PHE A 320 16.23 11.12 7.48
CA PHE A 320 16.43 11.31 8.93
C PHE A 320 16.47 12.79 9.36
N LEU A 321 16.56 13.70 8.40
CA LEU A 321 16.66 15.14 8.62
C LEU A 321 15.27 15.78 8.83
N ASP A 322 15.25 16.92 9.50
CA ASP A 322 14.04 17.74 9.70
C ASP A 322 13.60 18.46 8.40
N SER A 323 12.32 18.85 8.35
CA SER A 323 11.74 19.56 7.23
C SER A 323 12.05 21.06 7.24
N ASP A 324 12.47 21.58 6.09
CA ASP A 324 12.74 23.00 5.85
C ASP A 324 11.55 23.65 5.13
N TYR A 325 10.67 24.27 5.92
CA TYR A 325 9.50 24.99 5.43
C TYR A 325 9.84 26.29 4.72
N GLY A 326 11.02 26.87 4.99
CA GLY A 326 11.51 28.05 4.28
C GLY A 326 11.80 27.73 2.82
N ARG A 327 12.50 26.62 2.57
CA ARG A 327 12.74 26.10 1.21
C ARG A 327 11.46 25.66 0.52
N LEU A 328 10.53 25.03 1.24
CA LEU A 328 9.20 24.72 0.71
C LEU A 328 8.49 25.99 0.22
N TYR A 329 8.42 27.02 1.07
CA TYR A 329 7.78 28.28 0.72
C TYR A 329 8.44 28.95 -0.50
N ALA A 330 9.77 28.98 -0.54
CA ALA A 330 10.51 29.55 -1.67
C ALA A 330 10.22 28.82 -2.98
N GLU A 331 10.17 27.48 -2.95
CA GLU A 331 9.88 26.69 -4.16
C GLU A 331 8.45 26.89 -4.64
N VAL A 332 7.46 26.82 -3.72
CA VAL A 332 6.05 27.05 -4.05
C VAL A 332 5.87 28.45 -4.64
N LYS A 333 6.42 29.49 -4.00
CA LYS A 333 6.34 30.87 -4.48
C LYS A 333 6.93 31.04 -5.89
N ARG A 334 7.99 30.31 -6.22
CA ARG A 334 8.70 30.39 -7.50
C ARG A 334 8.02 29.58 -8.60
N LYS A 335 7.50 28.39 -8.29
CA LYS A 335 7.05 27.42 -9.29
C LYS A 335 5.52 27.29 -9.40
N ILE A 336 4.79 27.58 -8.33
CA ILE A 336 3.32 27.52 -8.29
C ILE A 336 2.82 28.96 -8.29
N THR A 337 2.74 29.56 -9.47
CA THR A 337 2.40 30.98 -9.65
C THR A 337 0.90 31.25 -9.56
N HIS A 338 0.07 30.28 -9.93
CA HIS A 338 -1.39 30.38 -9.93
C HIS A 338 -1.98 29.98 -8.57
N ARG A 339 -3.09 30.63 -8.19
CA ARG A 339 -3.88 30.22 -7.03
C ARG A 339 -4.24 28.74 -7.18
N SER A 340 -3.90 27.97 -6.16
CA SER A 340 -3.95 26.49 -6.19
C SER A 340 -4.42 25.97 -4.85
N LEU A 341 -4.90 24.73 -4.82
CA LEU A 341 -5.14 24.00 -3.58
C LEU A 341 -3.85 23.28 -3.19
N LEU A 342 -3.34 23.56 -2.00
CA LEU A 342 -2.16 22.91 -1.46
C LEU A 342 -2.60 21.94 -0.36
N LEU A 343 -2.42 20.65 -0.59
CA LEU A 343 -2.65 19.59 0.39
C LEU A 343 -1.31 19.22 1.03
N LEU A 344 -1.03 19.78 2.21
CA LEU A 344 0.22 19.54 2.93
C LEU A 344 0.08 18.35 3.88
N TYR A 345 0.73 17.24 3.55
CA TYR A 345 0.86 16.07 4.40
C TYR A 345 2.11 16.20 5.27
N THR A 346 1.92 16.37 6.57
CA THR A 346 3.01 16.49 7.55
C THR A 346 2.53 16.05 8.93
N ASN A 347 3.42 16.04 9.92
CA ASN A 347 3.07 15.77 11.30
C ASN A 347 3.83 16.72 12.23
N PHE A 348 3.18 17.14 13.31
CA PHE A 348 3.79 17.94 14.37
C PHE A 348 3.67 17.19 15.69
N GLU A 349 4.79 17.01 16.39
CA GLU A 349 4.82 16.34 17.70
C GLU A 349 4.31 17.27 18.82
N HIS A 350 4.65 18.57 18.76
CA HIS A 350 4.30 19.55 19.79
C HIS A 350 3.85 20.89 19.18
N ILE A 351 3.04 21.63 19.92
CA ILE A 351 2.51 22.94 19.47
C ILE A 351 3.64 23.94 19.14
N SER A 352 4.77 23.84 19.84
CA SER A 352 5.97 24.65 19.59
C SER A 352 6.57 24.36 18.21
N ALA A 353 6.56 23.10 17.76
CA ALA A 353 7.02 22.72 16.43
C ALA A 353 6.13 23.33 15.35
N LEU A 354 4.80 23.29 15.53
CA LEU A 354 3.86 23.97 14.62
C LEU A 354 4.10 25.48 14.59
N LYS A 355 4.18 26.12 15.76
CA LYS A 355 4.37 27.58 15.86
C LYS A 355 5.65 28.06 15.17
N ARG A 356 6.71 27.25 15.19
CA ARG A 356 7.96 27.54 14.45
C ARG A 356 7.72 27.62 12.94
N GLN A 357 6.85 26.76 12.39
CA GLN A 357 6.58 26.69 10.95
C GLN A 357 5.42 27.58 10.51
N LEU A 358 4.61 28.06 11.45
CA LEU A 358 3.41 28.87 11.20
C LEU A 358 3.66 30.10 10.30
N PRO A 359 4.77 30.87 10.41
CA PRO A 359 5.03 31.99 9.51
C PRO A 359 5.05 31.58 8.02
N TYR A 360 5.64 30.43 7.71
CA TYR A 360 5.71 29.91 6.33
C TYR A 360 4.34 29.40 5.85
N LEU A 361 3.60 28.71 6.71
CA LEU A 361 2.25 28.25 6.41
C LEU A 361 1.29 29.42 6.13
N LYS A 362 1.39 30.50 6.92
CA LYS A 362 0.66 31.74 6.70
C LYS A 362 1.06 32.42 5.39
N ALA A 363 2.34 32.38 5.04
CA ALA A 363 2.82 32.95 3.79
C ALA A 363 2.29 32.17 2.56
N LEU A 364 2.16 30.84 2.67
CA LEU A 364 1.52 30.00 1.66
C LEU A 364 0.02 30.26 1.55
N SER A 365 -0.70 30.33 2.68
CA SER A 365 -2.15 30.50 2.70
C SER A 365 -2.64 31.85 2.18
N LYS A 366 -1.76 32.86 2.13
CA LYS A 366 -2.07 34.17 1.50
C LYS A 366 -2.31 34.07 -0.01
N LYS A 367 -1.62 33.16 -0.71
CA LYS A 367 -1.71 33.02 -2.17
C LYS A 367 -2.49 31.79 -2.62
N HIS A 368 -2.56 30.76 -1.79
CA HIS A 368 -3.13 29.47 -2.12
C HIS A 368 -4.09 29.01 -1.03
N VAL A 369 -5.05 28.16 -1.38
CA VAL A 369 -5.89 27.49 -0.38
C VAL A 369 -5.05 26.39 0.25
N LEU A 370 -4.57 26.59 1.47
CA LEU A 370 -3.74 25.62 2.18
C LEU A 370 -4.59 24.74 3.10
N VAL A 371 -4.49 23.43 2.90
CA VAL A 371 -5.01 22.40 3.81
C VAL A 371 -3.84 21.67 4.44
N VAL A 372 -3.71 21.76 5.77
CA VAL A 372 -2.70 21.01 6.52
C VAL A 372 -3.33 19.71 7.02
N ILE A 373 -2.78 18.60 6.57
CA ILE A 373 -3.22 17.25 6.86
C ILE A 373 -2.20 16.62 7.81
N PHE A 374 -2.65 16.29 9.02
CA PHE A 374 -1.80 15.69 10.04
C PHE A 374 -2.55 14.65 10.86
N PHE A 375 -1.80 13.86 11.60
CA PHE A 375 -2.26 12.57 12.09
C PHE A 375 -2.63 12.57 13.57
N GLU A 376 -3.73 11.88 13.88
CA GLU A 376 -4.04 11.39 15.22
C GLU A 376 -3.33 10.05 15.44
N ASN A 377 -2.87 9.82 16.67
CA ASN A 377 -2.32 8.53 17.06
C ASN A 377 -3.42 7.70 17.75
N THR A 378 -3.89 6.64 17.09
CA THR A 378 -4.95 5.78 17.64
C THR A 378 -4.49 4.96 18.86
N GLU A 379 -3.20 4.68 19.00
CA GLU A 379 -2.66 4.00 20.18
C GLU A 379 -2.76 4.90 21.43
N ILE A 380 -2.52 6.21 21.26
CA ILE A 380 -2.73 7.20 22.32
C ILE A 380 -4.21 7.24 22.72
N LYS A 381 -5.12 7.21 21.75
CA LYS A 381 -6.56 7.19 22.03
C LYS A 381 -6.98 5.94 22.80
N ASN A 382 -6.49 4.77 22.39
CA ASN A 382 -6.73 3.51 23.10
C ASN A 382 -6.18 3.53 24.54
N LEU A 383 -5.07 4.23 24.78
CA LEU A 383 -4.50 4.41 26.12
C LEU A 383 -5.36 5.36 26.99
N ILE A 384 -5.94 6.40 26.39
CA ILE A 384 -6.85 7.33 27.09
C ILE A 384 -8.16 6.63 27.49
N ASP A 385 -8.70 5.79 26.61
CA ASP A 385 -10.01 5.14 26.82
C ASP A 385 -9.94 4.00 27.85
N LYS A 386 -8.77 3.39 28.06
CA LYS A 386 -8.58 2.35 29.09
C LYS A 386 -8.67 2.93 30.50
N PRO A 387 -9.33 2.24 31.45
CA PRO A 387 -9.25 2.59 32.87
C PRO A 387 -7.81 2.40 33.36
N ALA A 388 -7.37 3.25 34.29
CA ALA A 388 -6.06 3.14 34.92
C ALA A 388 -6.23 2.50 36.29
N GLU A 389 -5.47 1.45 36.57
CA GLU A 389 -5.57 0.64 37.80
C GLU A 389 -4.43 0.94 38.79
N ASN A 390 -3.32 1.53 38.32
CA ASN A 390 -2.16 1.86 39.14
C ASN A 390 -1.61 3.28 38.86
N THR A 391 -0.76 3.78 39.77
CA THR A 391 -0.19 5.13 39.66
C THR A 391 0.62 5.35 38.36
N PRO A 392 1.48 4.41 37.91
CA PRO A 392 2.17 4.53 36.62
C PRO A 392 1.21 4.70 35.42
N GLU A 393 0.12 3.95 35.38
CA GLU A 393 -0.90 4.06 34.34
C GLU A 393 -1.60 5.43 34.36
N ILE A 394 -1.84 6.01 35.54
CA ILE A 394 -2.36 7.37 35.67
C ILE A 394 -1.39 8.36 35.00
N TYR A 395 -0.09 8.27 35.26
CA TYR A 395 0.91 9.14 34.62
C TYR A 395 0.91 8.99 33.09
N HIS A 396 0.94 7.77 32.58
CA HIS A 396 0.90 7.51 31.14
C HIS A 396 -0.38 8.07 30.50
N LYS A 397 -1.52 7.89 31.16
CA LYS A 397 -2.81 8.42 30.71
C LYS A 397 -2.83 9.95 30.70
N THR A 398 -2.30 10.62 31.72
CA THR A 398 -2.21 12.08 31.75
C THR A 398 -1.34 12.62 30.61
N ILE A 399 -0.20 12.00 30.34
CA ILE A 399 0.66 12.37 29.21
C ILE A 399 -0.07 12.17 27.88
N ALA A 400 -0.75 11.03 27.71
CA ALA A 400 -1.54 10.72 26.52
C ALA A 400 -2.64 11.77 26.28
N GLN A 401 -3.39 12.14 27.33
CA GLN A 401 -4.40 13.19 27.27
C GLN A 401 -3.80 14.56 26.90
N LYS A 402 -2.61 14.88 27.44
CA LYS A 402 -1.90 16.11 27.09
C LYS A 402 -1.50 16.14 25.60
N MET A 403 -1.02 15.00 25.07
CA MET A 403 -0.67 14.89 23.65
C MET A 403 -1.90 15.04 22.73
N ASP A 404 -3.04 14.42 23.08
CA ASP A 404 -4.30 14.59 22.36
C ASP A 404 -4.80 16.04 22.40
N TYR A 405 -4.73 16.67 23.58
CA TYR A 405 -5.07 18.07 23.74
C TYR A 405 -4.21 19.00 22.88
N ASP A 406 -2.90 18.75 22.82
CA ASP A 406 -1.97 19.54 22.00
C ASP A 406 -2.31 19.43 20.50
N LYS A 407 -2.76 18.27 20.00
CA LYS A 407 -3.26 18.11 18.62
C LYS A 407 -4.50 18.97 18.35
N LYS A 408 -5.46 18.99 19.29
CA LYS A 408 -6.65 19.86 19.19
C LYS A 408 -6.28 21.34 19.22
N LEU A 409 -5.29 21.71 20.02
CA LEU A 409 -4.78 23.08 20.07
C LEU A 409 -4.10 23.49 18.75
N MET A 410 -3.37 22.58 18.11
CA MET A 410 -2.78 22.81 16.78
C MET A 410 -3.84 23.09 15.73
N VAL A 411 -4.95 22.33 15.71
CA VAL A 411 -6.08 22.57 14.81
C VAL A 411 -6.61 23.99 14.99
N LYS A 412 -6.93 24.38 16.25
CA LYS A 412 -7.43 25.71 16.55
C LYS A 412 -6.45 26.83 16.16
N GLU A 413 -5.16 26.60 16.36
CA GLU A 413 -4.12 27.57 15.99
C GLU A 413 -4.05 27.76 14.46
N LEU A 414 -4.15 26.69 13.68
CA LEU A 414 -4.19 26.77 12.22
C LEU A 414 -5.46 27.47 11.72
N GLU A 415 -6.63 27.09 12.27
CA GLU A 415 -7.92 27.68 11.93
C GLU A 415 -7.97 29.19 12.25
N LYS A 416 -7.43 29.59 13.40
CA LYS A 416 -7.29 31.01 13.79
C LYS A 416 -6.49 31.83 12.76
N ASN A 417 -5.60 31.18 12.02
CA ASN A 417 -4.80 31.80 10.97
C ASN A 417 -5.39 31.59 9.55
N GLY A 418 -6.65 31.16 9.45
CA GLY A 418 -7.36 30.95 8.18
C GLY A 418 -6.86 29.75 7.38
N ILE A 419 -6.10 28.84 8.01
CA ILE A 419 -5.56 27.65 7.36
C ILE A 419 -6.53 26.49 7.60
N GLN A 420 -6.94 25.83 6.53
CA GLN A 420 -7.81 24.65 6.62
C GLN A 420 -7.01 23.46 7.16
N THR A 421 -7.66 22.57 7.90
CA THR A 421 -6.99 21.40 8.48
C THR A 421 -7.78 20.13 8.31
N VAL A 422 -7.07 19.01 8.25
CA VAL A 422 -7.62 17.66 8.39
C VAL A 422 -6.78 16.94 9.44
N LEU A 423 -7.34 16.82 10.65
CA LEU A 423 -6.81 15.96 11.70
C LEU A 423 -7.54 14.62 11.60
N THR A 424 -6.79 13.53 11.39
CA THR A 424 -7.39 12.22 11.09
C THR A 424 -6.50 11.07 11.51
N SER A 425 -7.11 9.91 11.76
CA SER A 425 -6.39 8.64 11.80
C SER A 425 -5.70 8.37 10.44
N PRO A 426 -4.57 7.64 10.40
CA PRO A 426 -3.93 7.25 9.15
C PRO A 426 -4.83 6.41 8.23
N GLU A 427 -5.73 5.60 8.80
CA GLU A 427 -6.66 4.74 8.05
C GLU A 427 -7.71 5.55 7.26
N ASP A 428 -8.21 6.63 7.87
CA ASP A 428 -9.24 7.48 7.27
C ASP A 428 -8.65 8.62 6.41
N LEU A 429 -7.31 8.75 6.40
CA LEU A 429 -6.59 9.84 5.73
C LEU A 429 -7.07 10.07 4.30
N THR A 430 -7.13 9.01 3.50
CA THR A 430 -7.50 9.10 2.08
C THR A 430 -8.92 9.60 1.89
N VAL A 431 -9.86 9.07 2.67
CA VAL A 431 -11.27 9.44 2.60
C VAL A 431 -11.46 10.89 3.04
N ASN A 432 -10.90 11.26 4.20
CA ASN A 432 -11.02 12.60 4.75
C ASN A 432 -10.34 13.67 3.87
N THR A 433 -9.22 13.33 3.23
CA THR A 433 -8.58 14.21 2.23
C THR A 433 -9.49 14.46 1.03
N ILE A 434 -10.04 13.39 0.43
CA ILE A 434 -10.94 13.51 -0.73
C ILE A 434 -12.18 14.32 -0.35
N ASN A 435 -12.75 14.06 0.82
CA ASN A 435 -13.92 14.79 1.33
C ASN A 435 -13.62 16.27 1.52
N LYS A 436 -12.45 16.60 2.09
CA LYS A 436 -12.04 17.99 2.28
C LYS A 436 -11.88 18.71 0.95
N TYR A 437 -11.31 18.06 -0.05
CA TYR A 437 -11.24 18.60 -1.40
C TYR A 437 -12.63 18.84 -2.00
N LEU A 438 -13.54 17.86 -1.92
CA LEU A 438 -14.90 18.00 -2.44
C LEU A 438 -15.67 19.12 -1.72
N GLU A 439 -15.47 19.27 -0.41
CA GLU A 439 -16.01 20.38 0.38
C GLU A 439 -15.51 21.74 -0.13
N ILE A 440 -14.19 21.90 -0.30
CA ILE A 440 -13.57 23.15 -0.76
C ILE A 440 -14.07 23.50 -2.17
N LYS A 441 -14.16 22.50 -3.06
CA LYS A 441 -14.68 22.66 -4.42
C LYS A 441 -16.18 23.02 -4.43
N ALA A 442 -16.98 22.46 -3.52
CA ALA A 442 -18.39 22.79 -3.40
C ALA A 442 -18.60 24.22 -2.86
N ARG A 443 -17.75 24.68 -1.94
CA ARG A 443 -17.81 26.03 -1.35
C ARG A 443 -17.21 27.14 -2.23
N GLY A 444 -16.66 26.83 -3.41
CA GLY A 444 -16.06 27.83 -4.29
C GLY A 444 -14.90 28.62 -3.65
N ILE A 445 -14.17 28.02 -2.69
CA ILE A 445 -13.07 28.69 -1.97
C ILE A 445 -11.81 28.82 -2.85
N LEU A 446 -11.74 27.97 -3.87
CA LEU A 446 -10.62 27.84 -4.80
C LEU A 446 -10.69 28.83 -5.95
#